data_AF-A0A6V8R5Y5-F1
#
_entry.id   AF-A0A6V8R5Y5-F1
#
_cell.length_a   1.000
_cell.length_b   1.000
_cell.length_c   1.000
_cell.angle_alpha   90.00
_cell.angle_beta   90.00
_cell.angle_gamma   90.00
#
_symmetry.space_group_name_H-M   'P 1'
#
loop_
_entity.id
_entity.type
_entity.pdbx_description
1 polymer ?
#
loop_
_entity_poly.entity_id
_entity_poly.type
_entity_poly.pdbx_seq_one_letter_code
_entity_poly.pdbx_strand_id
1 'polypeptide(L)'
;MLPPCLTRYEDVKVPNRPALVDHGRFRQYQFLAHAILGLAAQHLTLFRGADYSIQALDLRVTAINGLNEALSQPCLTPTDADARYAAIIALTFQSGYMPDAMIEFIKMLRGWMFIQTKLVPDLEMSIFRNFTREAFTSSMKQHIARQPINKSMIALDDYLASLKIIRTLCQGTAEIKYLSALERLGRLASQSPIEGTFNYIVNKYTKIDLSQPF
;
A
#
# COMPACT_ATOMS: atom_id res chain seq x y z
N MET A 1 -34.95 16.32 15.59
CA MET A 1 -34.84 14.84 15.69
C MET A 1 -33.53 14.43 15.02
N LEU A 2 -32.54 14.07 15.82
CA LEU A 2 -31.23 13.51 15.46
C LEU A 2 -31.04 12.27 16.36
N PRO A 3 -30.38 11.20 15.89
CA PRO A 3 -30.41 9.89 16.54
C PRO A 3 -29.57 9.85 17.83
N PRO A 4 -29.98 9.03 18.81
CA PRO A 4 -29.33 8.91 20.11
C PRO A 4 -28.24 7.82 20.09
N CYS A 5 -26.99 8.19 19.80
CA CYS A 5 -25.86 7.24 19.89
C CYS A 5 -24.66 7.78 20.68
N LEU A 6 -24.79 8.91 21.39
CA LEU A 6 -23.72 9.51 22.19
C LEU A 6 -24.20 9.78 23.61
N THR A 7 -24.37 8.72 24.40
CA THR A 7 -24.52 8.84 25.86
C THR A 7 -23.58 7.88 26.57
N ARG A 8 -22.62 8.50 27.28
CA ARG A 8 -21.84 8.03 28.44
C ARG A 8 -21.29 6.61 28.41
N TYR A 9 -19.97 6.54 28.19
CA TYR A 9 -19.12 5.40 28.50
C TYR A 9 -18.54 5.52 29.92
N GLU A 10 -19.38 5.81 30.91
CA GLU A 10 -19.00 5.73 32.33
C GLU A 10 -19.96 4.74 33.00
N ASP A 11 -19.40 3.79 33.75
CA ASP A 11 -20.06 2.74 34.55
C ASP A 11 -20.50 1.44 33.86
N VAL A 12 -19.60 0.79 33.10
CA VAL A 12 -19.65 -0.68 32.95
C VAL A 12 -18.69 -1.33 33.95
N LYS A 13 -19.27 -1.84 35.04
CA LYS A 13 -18.57 -2.68 36.03
C LYS A 13 -18.11 -3.95 35.34
N VAL A 14 -16.81 -4.04 35.02
CA VAL A 14 -16.20 -5.19 34.35
C VAL A 14 -16.27 -6.40 35.30
N PRO A 15 -16.99 -7.49 34.95
CA PRO A 15 -16.96 -8.71 35.74
C PRO A 15 -15.57 -9.34 35.64
N ASN A 16 -15.09 -9.88 36.76
CA ASN A 16 -13.83 -10.60 36.90
C ASN A 16 -13.49 -11.41 35.64
N ARG A 17 -12.50 -10.95 34.89
CA ARG A 17 -12.01 -11.64 33.70
C ARG A 17 -11.13 -12.80 34.18
N PRO A 18 -11.41 -14.07 33.84
CA PRO A 18 -10.48 -15.14 34.12
C PRO A 18 -9.16 -14.81 33.41
N ALA A 19 -8.04 -14.98 34.11
CA ALA A 19 -6.70 -14.72 33.61
C ALA A 19 -6.44 -15.60 32.38
N LEU A 20 -6.72 -15.05 31.20
CA LEU A 20 -6.43 -15.70 29.93
C LEU A 20 -4.92 -15.63 29.70
N VAL A 21 -4.34 -16.83 29.69
CA VAL A 21 -3.00 -17.17 29.25
C VAL A 21 -2.78 -16.63 27.83
N ASP A 22 -2.39 -15.36 27.68
CA ASP A 22 -1.96 -14.84 26.36
C ASP A 22 -1.09 -13.56 26.38
N HIS A 23 -0.37 -13.29 27.47
CA HIS A 23 0.56 -12.14 27.49
C HIS A 23 1.82 -12.36 26.61
N GLY A 24 2.03 -13.59 26.13
CA GLY A 24 3.15 -13.95 25.24
C GLY A 24 2.93 -13.58 23.77
N ARG A 25 1.75 -13.88 23.18
CA ARG A 25 1.49 -13.57 21.75
C ARG A 25 1.26 -12.10 21.48
N PHE A 26 0.69 -11.35 22.44
CA PHE A 26 0.59 -9.90 22.31
C PHE A 26 1.96 -9.22 22.22
N ARG A 27 3.00 -9.75 22.86
CA ARG A 27 4.38 -9.25 22.69
C ARG A 27 4.97 -9.61 21.34
N GLN A 28 4.65 -10.80 20.82
CA GLN A 28 5.25 -11.34 19.59
C GLN A 28 4.98 -10.48 18.35
N TYR A 29 3.83 -9.80 18.27
CA TYR A 29 3.44 -9.00 17.09
C TYR A 29 3.14 -7.53 17.41
N GLN A 30 3.72 -6.96 18.47
CA GLN A 30 3.48 -5.55 18.80
C GLN A 30 3.86 -4.61 17.65
N PHE A 31 4.93 -4.90 16.91
CA PHE A 31 5.33 -4.09 15.76
C PHE A 31 4.21 -3.94 14.72
N LEU A 32 3.41 -4.99 14.51
CA LEU A 32 2.25 -4.95 13.62
C LEU A 32 1.14 -4.07 14.18
N ALA A 33 0.84 -4.19 15.48
CA ALA A 33 -0.15 -3.34 16.13
C ALA A 33 0.23 -1.85 16.04
N HIS A 34 1.50 -1.51 16.29
CA HIS A 34 2.03 -0.16 16.15
C HIS A 34 1.95 0.33 14.70
N ALA A 35 2.24 -0.52 13.71
CA ALA A 35 2.14 -0.15 12.30
C ALA A 35 0.69 0.18 11.89
N ILE A 36 -0.27 -0.64 12.30
CA ILE A 36 -1.71 -0.43 12.01
C ILE A 36 -2.22 0.83 12.73
N LEU A 37 -1.88 1.01 14.00
CA LEU A 37 -2.28 2.19 14.77
C LEU A 37 -1.65 3.47 14.21
N GLY A 38 -0.37 3.43 13.83
CA GLY A 38 0.31 4.56 13.20
C GLY A 38 -0.33 4.96 11.86
N LEU A 39 -0.68 3.97 11.03
CA LEU A 39 -1.42 4.18 9.80
C LEU A 39 -2.80 4.81 10.06
N ALA A 40 -3.55 4.28 11.03
CA ALA A 40 -4.88 4.78 11.37
C ALA A 40 -4.82 6.22 11.93
N ALA A 41 -3.86 6.52 12.80
CA ALA A 41 -3.64 7.86 13.34
C ALA A 41 -3.30 8.86 12.22
N GLN A 42 -2.43 8.47 11.28
CA GLN A 42 -2.10 9.30 10.12
C GLN A 42 -3.33 9.54 9.22
N HIS A 43 -4.13 8.50 8.98
CA HIS A 43 -5.37 8.64 8.22
C HIS A 43 -6.38 9.57 8.91
N LEU A 44 -6.56 9.46 10.24
CA LEU A 44 -7.43 10.37 10.99
C LEU A 44 -6.92 11.82 10.93
N THR A 45 -5.60 12.00 10.96
CA THR A 45 -4.97 13.33 10.81
C THR A 45 -5.32 13.97 9.47
N LEU A 46 -5.22 13.21 8.37
CA LEU A 46 -5.53 13.73 7.04
C LEU A 46 -7.02 13.97 6.79
N PHE A 47 -7.90 13.09 7.28
CA PHE A 47 -9.30 13.06 6.83
C PHE A 47 -10.33 13.49 7.88
N ARG A 48 -9.95 13.65 9.15
CA ARG A 48 -10.88 13.96 10.24
C ARG A 48 -10.54 15.22 11.04
N GLY A 49 -9.44 15.92 10.70
CA GLY A 49 -9.08 17.21 11.30
C GLY A 49 -8.61 17.15 12.75
N ALA A 50 -8.39 15.95 13.30
CA ALA A 50 -7.75 15.76 14.60
C ALA A 50 -6.25 15.51 14.39
N ASP A 51 -5.37 16.30 15.00
CA ASP A 51 -3.93 16.15 14.81
C ASP A 51 -3.35 15.01 15.67
N TYR A 52 -3.03 13.90 15.01
CA TYR A 52 -2.31 12.77 15.61
C TYR A 52 -0.92 12.59 14.99
N SER A 53 -0.35 13.61 14.35
CA SER A 53 0.90 13.51 13.59
C SER A 53 2.05 12.96 14.46
N ILE A 54 2.20 13.48 15.68
CA ILE A 54 3.26 13.08 16.61
C ILE A 54 3.08 11.61 17.02
N GLN A 55 1.86 11.23 17.41
CA GLN A 55 1.54 9.87 17.83
C GLN A 55 1.72 8.88 16.67
N ALA A 56 1.30 9.26 15.46
CA ALA A 56 1.46 8.45 14.26
C ALA A 56 2.95 8.19 13.95
N LEU A 57 3.81 9.20 14.13
CA LEU A 57 5.26 9.07 13.94
C LEU A 57 5.93 8.25 15.04
N ASP A 58 5.55 8.42 16.30
CA ASP A 58 6.09 7.62 17.42
C ASP A 58 5.75 6.12 17.27
N LEU A 59 4.48 5.84 16.92
CA LEU A 59 4.02 4.50 16.58
C LEU A 59 4.78 3.93 15.36
N ARG A 60 5.06 4.75 14.34
CA ARG A 60 5.85 4.36 13.17
C ARG A 60 7.27 3.95 13.55
N VAL A 61 7.97 4.77 14.34
CA VAL A 61 9.34 4.47 14.79
C VAL A 61 9.38 3.17 15.56
N THR A 62 8.45 2.99 16.50
CA THR A 62 8.34 1.77 17.30
C THR A 62 8.06 0.54 16.42
N ALA A 63 7.16 0.68 15.44
CA ALA A 63 6.85 -0.38 14.49
C ALA A 63 8.05 -0.76 13.60
N ILE A 64 8.80 0.23 13.08
CA ILE A 64 9.99 -0.03 12.25
C ILE A 64 11.06 -0.76 13.05
N ASN A 65 11.33 -0.32 14.29
CA ASN A 65 12.32 -0.96 15.15
C ASN A 65 11.94 -2.41 15.44
N GLY A 66 10.69 -2.66 15.85
CA GLY A 66 10.22 -4.02 16.12
C GLY A 66 10.15 -4.90 14.87
N LEU A 67 9.82 -4.33 13.70
CA LEU A 67 9.85 -5.06 12.43
C LEU A 67 11.28 -5.43 12.04
N ASN A 68 12.25 -4.52 12.18
CA ASN A 68 13.65 -4.79 11.90
C ASN A 68 14.21 -5.88 12.82
N GLU A 69 13.86 -5.84 14.11
CA GLU A 69 14.19 -6.90 15.06
C GLU A 69 13.58 -8.24 14.62
N ALA A 70 12.29 -8.26 14.26
CA ALA A 70 11.64 -9.46 13.74
C ALA A 70 12.34 -9.98 12.47
N LEU A 71 12.67 -9.11 11.50
CA LEU A 71 13.36 -9.47 10.26
C LEU A 71 14.78 -10.02 10.50
N SER A 72 15.44 -9.63 11.59
CA SER A 72 16.75 -10.18 11.97
C SER A 72 16.69 -11.63 12.46
N GLN A 73 15.49 -12.10 12.82
CA GLN A 73 15.24 -13.45 13.30
C GLN A 73 14.64 -14.33 12.19
N PRO A 74 14.97 -15.62 12.14
CA PRO A 74 14.36 -16.55 11.20
C PRO A 74 12.83 -16.57 11.38
N CYS A 75 12.12 -16.77 10.28
CA CYS A 75 10.67 -16.91 10.31
C CYS A 75 10.32 -18.36 10.70
N LEU A 76 9.73 -18.55 11.88
CA LEU A 76 9.47 -19.89 12.43
C LEU A 76 8.09 -20.42 12.03
N THR A 77 7.13 -19.51 11.85
CA THR A 77 5.75 -19.86 11.47
C THR A 77 5.24 -19.03 10.29
N PRO A 78 4.24 -19.52 9.53
CA PRO A 78 3.57 -18.72 8.50
C PRO A 78 2.93 -17.45 9.07
N THR A 79 2.44 -17.50 10.31
CA THR A 79 1.87 -16.34 11.01
C THR A 79 2.91 -15.25 11.27
N ASP A 80 4.17 -15.63 11.56
CA ASP A 80 5.26 -14.65 11.68
C ASP A 80 5.52 -13.94 10.34
N ALA A 81 5.46 -14.69 9.23
CA ALA A 81 5.66 -14.14 7.89
C ALA A 81 4.53 -13.16 7.54
N ASP A 82 3.28 -13.57 7.77
CA ASP A 82 2.10 -12.75 7.55
C ASP A 82 2.10 -11.49 8.43
N ALA A 83 2.55 -11.57 9.68
CA ALA A 83 2.63 -10.41 10.55
C ALA A 83 3.68 -9.40 10.07
N ARG A 84 4.86 -9.87 9.66
CA ARG A 84 5.92 -9.02 9.06
C ARG A 84 5.44 -8.39 7.75
N TYR A 85 4.75 -9.16 6.93
CA TYR A 85 4.19 -8.72 5.66
C TYR A 85 3.08 -7.67 5.84
N ALA A 86 2.17 -7.89 6.78
CA ALA A 86 1.13 -6.92 7.12
C ALA A 86 1.73 -5.60 7.65
N ALA A 87 2.77 -5.69 8.48
CA ALA A 87 3.41 -4.51 9.07
C ALA A 87 4.10 -3.65 8.00
N ILE A 88 4.86 -4.26 7.08
CA ILE A 88 5.52 -3.49 6.00
C ILE A 88 4.50 -2.85 5.05
N ILE A 89 3.37 -3.52 4.77
CA ILE A 89 2.28 -2.94 3.99
C ILE A 89 1.70 -1.71 4.71
N ALA A 90 1.38 -1.82 6.00
CA ALA A 90 0.83 -0.72 6.78
C ALA A 90 1.79 0.48 6.81
N LEU A 91 3.08 0.25 7.04
CA LEU A 91 4.11 1.28 7.03
C LEU A 91 4.30 1.91 5.64
N THR A 92 4.20 1.10 4.57
CA THR A 92 4.25 1.60 3.18
C THR A 92 3.11 2.57 2.93
N PHE A 93 1.86 2.18 3.20
CA PHE A 93 0.71 3.07 3.02
C PHE A 93 0.74 4.30 3.92
N GLN A 94 1.27 4.19 5.13
CA GLN A 94 1.45 5.34 6.01
C GLN A 94 2.43 6.36 5.40
N SER A 95 3.47 5.90 4.69
CA SER A 95 4.38 6.79 3.94
C SER A 95 3.65 7.56 2.85
N GLY A 96 2.64 6.94 2.22
CA GLY A 96 1.81 7.59 1.20
C GLY A 96 0.92 8.72 1.76
N TYR A 97 0.74 8.76 3.07
CA TYR A 97 -0.02 9.80 3.77
C TYR A 97 0.88 10.91 4.37
N MET A 98 2.21 10.76 4.30
CA MET A 98 3.14 11.76 4.81
C MET A 98 3.47 12.81 3.74
N PRO A 99 3.58 14.10 4.12
CA PRO A 99 4.00 15.15 3.19
C PRO A 99 5.42 14.88 2.69
N ASP A 100 5.65 15.08 1.40
CA ASP A 100 6.95 14.92 0.72
C ASP A 100 7.61 13.53 0.84
N ALA A 101 6.84 12.50 1.24
CA ALA A 101 7.37 11.17 1.52
C ALA A 101 7.29 10.19 0.33
N MET A 102 7.16 10.68 -0.91
CA MET A 102 7.04 9.82 -2.10
C MET A 102 8.26 8.90 -2.28
N ILE A 103 9.47 9.40 -2.00
CA ILE A 103 10.70 8.60 -2.05
C ILE A 103 10.69 7.53 -0.96
N GLU A 104 10.22 7.86 0.24
CA GLU A 104 10.08 6.91 1.35
C GLU A 104 9.05 5.82 1.01
N PHE A 105 7.90 6.19 0.44
CA PHE A 105 6.89 5.27 -0.04
C PHE A 105 7.48 4.25 -1.03
N ILE A 106 8.26 4.71 -2.03
CA ILE A 106 8.90 3.83 -3.02
C ILE A 106 9.92 2.89 -2.35
N LYS A 107 10.71 3.39 -1.39
CA LYS A 107 11.65 2.56 -0.61
C LYS A 107 10.93 1.47 0.18
N MET A 108 9.84 1.83 0.86
CA MET A 108 9.04 0.88 1.65
C MET A 108 8.34 -0.15 0.77
N LEU A 109 7.86 0.25 -0.41
CA LEU A 109 7.28 -0.64 -1.41
C LEU A 109 8.28 -1.70 -1.90
N ARG A 110 9.57 -1.33 -2.04
CA ARG A 110 10.66 -2.31 -2.32
C ARG A 110 10.87 -3.28 -1.15
N GLY A 111 10.86 -2.79 0.08
CA GLY A 111 10.92 -3.64 1.28
C GLY A 111 9.77 -4.63 1.36
N TRP A 112 8.56 -4.19 1.00
CA TRP A 112 7.39 -5.06 0.91
C TRP A 112 7.59 -6.17 -0.13
N MET A 113 8.01 -5.86 -1.35
CA MET A 113 8.29 -6.89 -2.38
C MET A 113 9.41 -7.86 -1.96
N PHE A 114 10.43 -7.38 -1.25
CA PHE A 114 11.48 -8.24 -0.71
C PHE A 114 10.92 -9.26 0.29
N ILE A 115 10.10 -8.81 1.25
CA ILE A 115 9.47 -9.71 2.24
C ILE A 115 8.55 -10.71 1.53
N GLN A 116 7.78 -10.27 0.53
CA GLN A 116 6.93 -11.16 -0.27
C GLN A 116 7.70 -12.31 -0.91
N THR A 117 8.84 -11.99 -1.52
CA THR A 117 9.60 -12.94 -2.37
C THR A 117 10.59 -13.78 -1.60
N LYS A 118 11.06 -13.33 -0.42
CA LYS A 118 12.12 -13.99 0.35
C LYS A 118 11.67 -14.56 1.69
N LEU A 119 10.61 -14.01 2.29
CA LEU A 119 10.21 -14.34 3.66
C LEU A 119 8.90 -15.11 3.76
N VAL A 120 8.08 -15.14 2.72
CA VAL A 120 6.85 -15.94 2.69
C VAL A 120 7.15 -17.23 1.92
N PRO A 121 7.56 -18.32 2.62
CA PRO A 121 8.03 -19.55 1.97
C PRO A 121 6.93 -20.29 1.19
N ASP A 122 5.67 -20.11 1.58
CA ASP A 122 4.51 -20.63 0.87
C ASP A 122 3.40 -19.58 0.84
N LEU A 123 3.33 -18.85 -0.28
CA LEU A 123 2.38 -17.77 -0.46
C LEU A 123 0.94 -18.29 -0.57
N GLU A 124 0.72 -19.54 -0.96
CA GLU A 124 -0.62 -20.15 -1.04
C GLU A 124 -1.24 -20.37 0.34
N MET A 125 -0.39 -20.59 1.34
CA MET A 125 -0.76 -20.76 2.74
C MET A 125 -0.89 -19.43 3.50
N SER A 126 -0.43 -18.32 2.92
CA SER A 126 -0.53 -16.99 3.50
C SER A 126 -1.95 -16.43 3.40
N ILE A 127 -2.37 -15.65 4.40
CA ILE A 127 -3.61 -14.85 4.30
C ILE A 127 -3.55 -13.83 3.15
N PHE A 128 -2.35 -13.53 2.66
CA PHE A 128 -2.06 -12.62 1.56
C PHE A 128 -1.85 -13.33 0.22
N ARG A 129 -2.26 -14.58 0.06
CA ARG A 129 -2.18 -15.34 -1.22
C ARG A 129 -2.78 -14.62 -2.43
N ASN A 130 -3.82 -13.81 -2.19
CA ASN A 130 -4.48 -12.99 -3.22
C ASN A 130 -3.85 -11.60 -3.38
N PHE A 131 -2.84 -11.29 -2.58
CA PHE A 131 -2.03 -10.07 -2.67
C PHE A 131 -0.78 -10.31 -3.53
N THR A 132 -0.95 -11.12 -4.57
CA THR A 132 0.03 -11.39 -5.62
C THR A 132 -0.16 -10.45 -6.79
N ARG A 133 0.88 -10.36 -7.61
CA ARG A 133 0.81 -9.66 -8.88
C ARG A 133 -0.29 -10.23 -9.77
N GLU A 134 -0.39 -11.56 -9.84
CA GLU A 134 -1.30 -12.31 -10.69
C GLU A 134 -2.75 -12.10 -10.25
N ALA A 135 -3.02 -12.14 -8.95
CA ALA A 135 -4.33 -11.89 -8.38
C ALA A 135 -4.73 -10.41 -8.54
N PHE A 136 -3.84 -9.46 -8.24
CA PHE A 136 -4.08 -8.03 -8.50
C PHE A 136 -4.39 -7.79 -9.97
N THR A 137 -3.59 -8.41 -10.85
CA THR A 137 -3.74 -8.31 -12.29
C THR A 137 -5.09 -8.80 -12.76
N SER A 138 -5.48 -10.00 -12.30
CA SER A 138 -6.75 -10.63 -12.66
C SER A 138 -7.95 -9.84 -12.12
N SER A 139 -7.85 -9.35 -10.88
CA SER A 139 -8.85 -8.50 -10.25
C SER A 139 -9.03 -7.18 -11.00
N MET A 140 -7.93 -6.52 -11.37
CA MET A 140 -7.95 -5.29 -12.17
C MET A 140 -8.57 -5.50 -13.55
N LYS A 141 -8.22 -6.59 -14.26
CA LYS A 141 -8.87 -6.93 -15.55
C LYS A 141 -10.38 -7.07 -15.39
N GLN A 142 -10.81 -7.80 -14.36
CA GLN A 142 -12.22 -8.02 -14.08
C GLN A 142 -12.94 -6.73 -13.69
N HIS A 143 -12.29 -5.86 -12.91
CA HIS A 143 -12.85 -4.57 -12.52
C HIS A 143 -13.01 -3.65 -13.74
N ILE A 144 -11.98 -3.50 -14.57
CA ILE A 144 -12.03 -2.70 -15.80
C ILE A 144 -13.10 -3.24 -16.76
N ALA A 145 -13.22 -4.57 -16.92
CA ALA A 145 -14.25 -5.19 -17.76
C ALA A 145 -15.68 -4.92 -17.28
N ARG A 146 -15.87 -4.69 -15.97
CA ARG A 146 -17.18 -4.40 -15.36
C ARG A 146 -17.52 -2.92 -15.33
N GLN A 147 -16.54 -2.03 -15.53
CA GLN A 147 -16.83 -0.61 -15.59
C GLN A 147 -17.55 -0.29 -16.91
N PRO A 148 -18.69 0.41 -16.88
CA PRO A 148 -19.28 0.92 -18.10
C PRO A 148 -18.23 1.82 -18.75
N ILE A 149 -17.93 1.58 -20.03
CA ILE A 149 -17.05 2.44 -20.82
C ILE A 149 -17.78 3.78 -20.95
N ASN A 150 -17.60 4.65 -19.96
CA ASN A 150 -18.10 5.99 -20.02
C ASN A 150 -17.19 6.73 -21.01
N LYS A 151 -17.58 6.74 -22.28
CA LYS A 151 -16.96 7.57 -23.32
C LYS A 151 -17.27 9.05 -23.03
N SER A 152 -16.82 9.62 -21.91
CA SER A 152 -16.70 11.07 -21.76
C SER A 152 -15.96 11.49 -20.48
N MET A 153 -14.91 12.30 -20.64
CA MET A 153 -14.95 13.75 -20.39
C MET A 153 -13.62 14.42 -20.81
N ILE A 154 -12.52 13.67 -20.83
CA ILE A 154 -11.21 14.13 -21.34
C ILE A 154 -11.00 13.48 -22.71
N ALA A 155 -10.98 14.27 -23.78
CA ALA A 155 -10.62 13.75 -25.09
C ALA A 155 -9.16 13.27 -25.04
N LEU A 156 -8.83 12.18 -25.73
CA LEU A 156 -7.44 11.71 -25.84
C LEU A 156 -6.50 12.86 -26.25
N ASP A 157 -7.00 13.77 -27.08
CA ASP A 157 -6.28 14.95 -27.54
C ASP A 157 -5.94 15.92 -26.41
N ASP A 158 -6.86 16.15 -25.46
CA ASP A 158 -6.62 17.00 -24.28
C ASP A 158 -5.58 16.37 -23.34
N TYR A 159 -5.64 15.04 -23.17
CA TYR A 159 -4.63 14.28 -22.44
C TYR A 159 -3.25 14.41 -23.08
N LEU A 160 -3.15 14.19 -24.39
CA LEU A 160 -1.89 14.30 -25.12
C LEU A 160 -1.38 15.75 -25.15
N ALA A 161 -2.26 16.74 -25.24
CA ALA A 161 -1.90 18.15 -25.13
C ALA A 161 -1.29 18.48 -23.76
N SER A 162 -1.88 17.95 -22.69
CA SER A 162 -1.37 18.12 -21.32
C SER A 162 0.03 17.50 -21.15
N LEU A 163 0.27 16.31 -21.71
CA LEU A 163 1.59 15.68 -21.68
C LEU A 163 2.64 16.48 -22.45
N LYS A 164 2.28 17.14 -23.57
CA LYS A 164 3.20 18.03 -24.28
C LYS A 164 3.62 19.24 -23.45
N ILE A 165 2.74 19.75 -22.58
CA ILE A 165 3.12 20.83 -21.65
C ILE A 165 4.13 20.29 -20.63
N ILE A 166 3.85 19.13 -20.02
CA ILE A 166 4.76 18.50 -19.06
C ILE A 166 6.12 18.17 -19.71
N ARG A 167 6.15 17.81 -21.00
CA ARG A 167 7.39 17.57 -21.74
C ARG A 167 8.37 18.74 -21.65
N THR A 168 7.89 19.97 -21.64
CA THR A 168 8.73 21.17 -21.57
C THR A 168 9.45 21.32 -20.23
N LEU A 169 8.93 20.66 -19.19
CA LEU A 169 9.49 20.66 -17.85
C LEU A 169 10.48 19.51 -17.62
N CYS A 170 10.43 18.47 -18.46
CA CYS A 170 11.32 17.31 -18.33
C CYS A 170 12.73 17.66 -18.82
N GLN A 171 13.72 17.54 -17.94
CA GLN A 171 15.14 17.77 -18.24
C GLN A 171 15.93 16.45 -18.26
N GLY A 172 15.45 15.44 -17.52
CA GLY A 172 16.11 14.15 -17.36
C GLY A 172 15.68 13.08 -18.36
N THR A 173 16.61 12.22 -18.75
CA THR A 173 16.35 11.05 -19.60
C THR A 173 15.28 10.11 -19.03
N ALA A 174 15.22 9.96 -17.69
CA ALA A 174 14.21 9.14 -17.02
C ALA A 174 12.80 9.76 -17.12
N GLU A 175 12.68 11.07 -16.91
CA GLU A 175 11.43 11.83 -17.02
C GLU A 175 10.88 11.76 -18.45
N ILE A 176 11.77 11.96 -19.43
CA ILE A 176 11.48 11.82 -20.85
C ILE A 176 10.95 10.41 -21.18
N LYS A 177 11.60 9.36 -20.67
CA LYS A 177 11.16 7.96 -20.87
C LYS A 177 9.82 7.67 -20.20
N TYR A 178 9.58 8.24 -19.03
CA TYR A 178 8.32 8.11 -18.30
C TYR A 178 7.18 8.80 -19.05
N LEU A 179 7.39 10.03 -19.51
CA LEU A 179 6.40 10.78 -20.29
C LEU A 179 6.02 10.06 -21.59
N SER A 180 7.00 9.54 -22.33
CA SER A 180 6.73 8.74 -23.54
C SER A 180 5.97 7.45 -23.22
N ALA A 181 6.12 6.90 -22.02
CA ALA A 181 5.33 5.76 -21.57
C ALA A 181 3.87 6.14 -21.32
N LEU A 182 3.62 7.31 -20.71
CA LEU A 182 2.28 7.85 -20.50
C LEU A 182 1.57 8.14 -21.82
N GLU A 183 2.22 8.82 -22.76
CA GLU A 183 1.66 9.10 -24.10
C GLU A 183 1.21 7.80 -24.80
N ARG A 184 2.06 6.77 -24.74
CA ARG A 184 1.77 5.45 -25.30
C ARG A 184 0.60 4.77 -24.59
N LEU A 185 0.52 4.89 -23.27
CA LEU A 185 -0.60 4.35 -22.49
C LEU A 185 -1.94 4.99 -22.88
N GLY A 186 -2.00 6.32 -23.02
CA GLY A 186 -3.22 7.00 -23.47
C GLY A 186 -3.70 6.52 -24.84
N ARG A 187 -2.78 6.40 -25.81
CA ARG A 187 -3.10 5.88 -27.15
C ARG A 187 -3.59 4.44 -27.11
N LEU A 188 -2.95 3.58 -26.32
CA LEU A 188 -3.35 2.18 -26.17
C LEU A 188 -4.72 2.05 -25.50
N ALA A 189 -4.97 2.85 -24.46
CA ALA A 189 -6.26 2.87 -23.76
C ALA A 189 -7.42 3.31 -24.67
N SER A 190 -7.17 4.20 -25.64
CA SER A 190 -8.19 4.61 -26.62
C SER A 190 -8.56 3.52 -27.65
N GLN A 191 -7.65 2.58 -27.91
CA GLN A 191 -7.84 1.50 -28.90
C GLN A 191 -8.43 0.25 -28.26
N SER A 192 -7.93 -0.13 -27.08
CA SER A 192 -8.49 -1.20 -26.25
C SER A 192 -8.12 -0.92 -24.78
N PRO A 193 -9.08 -0.47 -23.95
CA PRO A 193 -8.84 -0.16 -22.54
C PRO A 193 -8.25 -1.34 -21.75
N ILE A 194 -8.66 -2.56 -22.10
CA ILE A 194 -8.26 -3.80 -21.43
C ILE A 194 -7.00 -4.39 -22.05
N GLU A 195 -6.85 -4.41 -23.37
CA GLU A 195 -5.78 -5.18 -24.00
C GLU A 195 -4.50 -4.35 -24.20
N GLY A 196 -4.64 -3.06 -24.50
CA GLY A 196 -3.51 -2.15 -24.70
C GLY A 196 -2.85 -1.73 -23.39
N THR A 197 -3.66 -1.28 -22.43
CA THR A 197 -3.18 -0.83 -21.10
C THR A 197 -2.55 -1.98 -20.33
N PHE A 198 -3.20 -3.14 -20.35
CA PHE A 198 -2.82 -4.25 -19.50
C PHE A 198 -1.60 -5.00 -20.03
N ASN A 199 -1.52 -5.25 -21.35
CA ASN A 199 -0.33 -5.85 -21.95
C ASN A 199 0.88 -4.91 -21.88
N TYR A 200 0.71 -3.59 -21.97
CA TYR A 200 1.84 -2.67 -21.84
C TYR A 200 2.33 -2.57 -20.38
N ILE A 201 1.43 -2.39 -19.41
CA ILE A 201 1.82 -2.27 -18.00
C ILE A 201 2.40 -3.59 -17.50
N VAL A 202 1.72 -4.71 -17.73
CA VAL A 202 2.21 -5.98 -17.24
C VAL A 202 3.52 -6.37 -17.93
N ASN A 203 3.64 -6.21 -19.25
CA ASN A 203 4.81 -6.70 -19.99
C ASN A 203 6.03 -5.76 -19.97
N LYS A 204 5.86 -4.46 -19.64
CA LYS A 204 6.97 -3.52 -19.44
C LYS A 204 7.46 -3.48 -17.99
N TYR A 205 6.53 -3.57 -17.03
CA TYR A 205 6.88 -3.58 -15.60
C TYR A 205 7.13 -4.99 -15.05
N THR A 206 6.93 -6.07 -15.85
CA THR A 206 7.48 -7.43 -15.58
C THR A 206 9.01 -7.44 -15.52
N LYS A 207 9.68 -6.51 -16.22
CA LYS A 207 11.14 -6.51 -16.39
C LYS A 207 11.85 -5.40 -15.63
N ILE A 208 11.13 -4.61 -14.82
CA ILE A 208 11.82 -3.76 -13.84
C ILE A 208 12.27 -4.69 -12.73
N ASP A 209 13.51 -5.12 -12.85
CA ASP A 209 14.24 -5.72 -11.75
C ASP A 209 14.40 -4.66 -10.66
N LEU A 210 13.48 -4.67 -9.69
CA LEU A 210 13.51 -3.80 -8.52
C LEU A 210 14.64 -4.18 -7.55
N SER A 211 15.52 -5.13 -7.92
CA SER A 211 16.80 -5.38 -7.26
C SER A 211 17.96 -4.56 -7.84
N GLN A 212 17.80 -3.87 -8.98
CA GLN A 212 18.82 -2.97 -9.50
C GLN A 212 18.89 -1.70 -8.63
N PRO A 213 20.07 -1.30 -8.13
CA PRO A 213 20.25 -0.03 -7.46
C PRO A 213 20.06 1.12 -8.45
N PHE A 214 19.45 2.22 -7.98
CA PHE A 214 19.59 3.52 -8.64
C PHE A 214 20.95 4.11 -8.28
#